data_AF-A0A066XJK9-F1
#
_entry.id   AF-A0A066XJK9-F1
#
_cell.length_a   1.000
_cell.length_b   1.000
_cell.length_c   1.000
_cell.angle_alpha   90.00
_cell.angle_beta   90.00
_cell.angle_gamma   90.00
#
_symmetry.space_group_name_H-M   'P 1'
#
loop_
_entity.id
_entity.type
_entity.pdbx_description
1 polymer ?
#
loop_
_entity_poly.entity_id
_entity_poly.type
_entity_poly.pdbx_seq_one_letter_code
_entity_poly.pdbx_strand_id
1 'polypeptide(L)'
;MGARKPFKVVIVGGGVAGLTLANMLQKFDIDFVVLESHGEVAPAVGASVGLLPNGLRILDQIGCFEPILAMRQESLLYANLRDTSGKKRRDQSSIFGDGQSALVLSGPENRVYWFIFVRLPEVKHGRSIPKYTKEDDEAFAKEYADVYVNDEIKFRDIYKKKINSTLTPLHEMVYKTWFYRRVILLGDSAHKGGNGAMESAAELINALIQARDTHHGLENLQEEDFLRIFARVQSVRNKRAQSLVESSHQRQALMASENRLKTALATTMMTLVPAANLFLPNSSAPLVGSSKINRLPVPFRPRAIPFEDERPAVPVKPETSKTIRQIYAGAMLASSILAAVTTPACPASDLWQHVAPILMYTIEGHRAGNGSPILATPSVMAIGLHRLGINRVIPSYALLHLSRGGKSKRRPDAEETDESLDRYKTHDMPYLRATYLCAFTVQAVAHVASGAPFLTSQTLLGALTDAVTSPSAFLGSLASLSSGASLACGVWVLQNLYAIWDMRRAGYIKTFSALKAAVGVALGQVLVGPGATWAGLWYWRDEVFAGSMIK
;
A
#
# COMPACT_ATOMS: atom_id res chain seq x y z
N MET A 1 15.83 10.22 54.08
CA MET A 1 15.33 10.07 52.71
C MET A 1 14.60 8.74 52.62
N GLY A 2 13.29 8.73 52.39
CA GLY A 2 12.53 7.47 52.25
C GLY A 2 13.01 6.71 51.00
N ALA A 3 13.13 5.38 51.10
CA ALA A 3 13.51 4.54 49.97
C ALA A 3 12.55 4.80 48.78
N ARG A 4 13.11 5.15 47.61
CA ARG A 4 12.33 5.32 46.38
C ARG A 4 11.62 4.02 46.05
N LYS A 5 10.31 4.08 45.77
CA LYS A 5 9.54 2.90 45.37
C LYS A 5 10.06 2.40 44.02
N PRO A 6 10.32 1.08 43.85
CA PRO A 6 10.72 0.54 42.56
C PRO A 6 9.59 0.71 41.54
N PHE A 7 9.95 1.00 40.29
CA PHE A 7 9.00 1.08 39.19
C PHE A 7 8.63 -0.33 38.71
N LYS A 8 7.32 -0.63 38.66
CA LYS A 8 6.82 -1.92 38.20
C LYS A 8 5.58 -1.73 37.31
N VAL A 9 5.54 -2.44 36.19
CA VAL A 9 4.38 -2.47 35.29
C VAL A 9 3.50 -3.67 35.63
N VAL A 10 2.21 -3.43 35.84
CA VAL A 10 1.21 -4.51 36.00
C VAL A 10 0.48 -4.68 34.67
N ILE A 11 0.63 -5.83 34.05
CA ILE A 11 -0.05 -6.20 32.81
C ILE A 11 -1.24 -7.09 33.18
N VAL A 12 -2.46 -6.65 32.87
CA VAL A 12 -3.67 -7.43 33.09
C VAL A 12 -4.10 -8.06 31.77
N GLY A 13 -3.93 -9.38 31.66
CA GLY A 13 -4.24 -10.20 30.49
C GLY A 13 -3.00 -10.68 29.72
N GLY A 14 -2.88 -12.00 29.56
CA GLY A 14 -1.84 -12.72 28.81
C GLY A 14 -2.16 -12.88 27.31
N GLY A 15 -2.93 -11.95 26.73
CA GLY A 15 -3.21 -11.94 25.28
C GLY A 15 -2.06 -11.36 24.45
N VAL A 16 -2.29 -11.24 23.14
CA VAL A 16 -1.30 -10.71 22.17
C VAL A 16 -0.67 -9.39 22.63
N ALA A 17 -1.48 -8.43 23.10
CA ALA A 17 -0.99 -7.14 23.59
C ALA A 17 -0.09 -7.29 24.81
N GLY A 18 -0.54 -8.06 25.81
CA GLY A 18 0.12 -8.22 27.10
C GLY A 18 1.44 -8.97 26.99
N LEU A 19 1.46 -10.11 26.28
CA LEU A 19 2.69 -10.88 26.07
C LEU A 19 3.70 -10.15 25.18
N THR A 20 3.22 -9.40 24.18
CA THR A 20 4.10 -8.54 23.37
C THR A 20 4.74 -7.45 24.25
N LEU A 21 3.93 -6.77 25.08
CA LEU A 21 4.45 -5.75 26.00
C LEU A 21 5.43 -6.34 27.02
N ALA A 22 5.13 -7.51 27.60
CA ALA A 22 6.01 -8.21 28.54
C ALA A 22 7.39 -8.49 27.93
N ASN A 23 7.43 -9.03 26.70
CA ASN A 23 8.68 -9.26 25.98
C ASN A 23 9.47 -7.95 25.74
N MET A 24 8.77 -6.87 25.40
CA MET A 24 9.44 -5.57 25.23
C MET A 24 9.99 -5.03 26.56
N LEU A 25 9.22 -5.10 27.66
CA LEU A 25 9.68 -4.66 28.99
C LEU A 25 10.92 -5.44 29.43
N GLN A 26 10.94 -6.76 29.19
CA GLN A 26 12.11 -7.60 29.44
C GLN A 26 13.34 -7.17 28.64
N LYS A 27 13.18 -6.83 27.34
CA LYS A 27 14.28 -6.31 26.50
C LYS A 27 14.88 -5.00 27.01
N PHE A 28 14.12 -4.22 27.78
CA PHE A 28 14.54 -2.93 28.30
C PHE A 28 14.85 -2.93 29.81
N ASP A 29 14.88 -4.10 30.44
CA ASP A 29 15.14 -4.29 31.87
C ASP A 29 14.17 -3.48 32.75
N ILE A 30 12.87 -3.56 32.43
CA ILE A 30 11.80 -2.93 33.21
C ILE A 30 11.03 -4.02 33.94
N ASP A 31 10.95 -3.92 35.27
CA ASP A 31 10.23 -4.89 36.10
C ASP A 31 8.72 -4.90 35.79
N PHE A 32 8.14 -6.09 35.69
CA PHE A 32 6.73 -6.27 35.38
C PHE A 32 6.14 -7.54 36.00
N VAL A 33 4.81 -7.60 36.02
CA VAL A 33 4.05 -8.81 36.33
C VAL A 33 2.90 -8.94 35.32
N VAL A 34 2.65 -10.17 34.85
CA VAL A 34 1.49 -10.50 34.02
C VAL A 34 0.46 -11.22 34.88
N LEU A 35 -0.76 -10.69 34.92
CA LEU A 35 -1.89 -11.28 35.60
C LEU A 35 -2.82 -11.89 34.55
N GLU A 36 -2.93 -13.22 34.53
CA GLU A 36 -3.84 -13.96 33.67
C GLU A 36 -4.90 -14.67 34.53
N SER A 37 -6.16 -14.57 34.12
CA SER A 37 -7.28 -15.20 34.83
C SER A 37 -7.34 -16.70 34.65
N HIS A 38 -6.82 -17.21 33.53
CA HIS A 38 -6.76 -18.64 33.25
C HIS A 38 -5.55 -19.28 33.95
N GLY A 39 -5.69 -20.54 34.38
CA GLY A 39 -4.60 -21.29 35.01
C GLY A 39 -3.45 -21.63 34.07
N GLU A 40 -3.67 -21.50 32.76
CA GLU A 40 -2.67 -21.67 31.71
C GLU A 40 -2.62 -20.40 30.87
N VAL A 41 -1.39 -19.91 30.60
CA VAL A 41 -1.18 -18.74 29.74
C VAL A 41 -1.18 -19.19 28.28
N ALA A 42 -2.02 -18.55 27.46
CA ALA A 42 -2.16 -18.81 26.03
C ALA A 42 -2.48 -20.28 25.67
N PRO A 43 -3.59 -20.85 26.18
CA PRO A 43 -3.95 -22.24 25.90
C PRO A 43 -4.28 -22.44 24.41
N ALA A 44 -4.04 -23.64 23.89
CA ALA A 44 -4.25 -24.02 22.48
C ALA A 44 -5.73 -24.13 22.05
N VAL A 45 -6.63 -23.41 22.74
CA VAL A 45 -8.09 -23.41 22.54
C VAL A 45 -8.63 -22.06 22.07
N GLY A 46 -7.78 -21.04 21.96
CA GLY A 46 -8.13 -19.67 21.57
C GLY A 46 -8.29 -19.43 20.07
N ALA A 47 -8.78 -18.24 19.73
CA ALA A 47 -8.88 -17.76 18.35
C ALA A 47 -7.50 -17.64 17.69
N SER A 48 -7.41 -17.88 16.38
CA SER A 48 -6.18 -17.68 15.62
C SER A 48 -5.79 -16.20 15.54
N VAL A 49 -4.49 -15.93 15.48
CA VAL A 49 -3.96 -14.60 15.16
C VAL A 49 -3.43 -14.60 13.74
N GLY A 50 -4.01 -13.77 12.89
CA GLY A 50 -3.44 -13.47 11.58
C GLY A 50 -2.24 -12.52 11.74
N LEU A 51 -1.03 -12.99 11.45
CA LEU A 51 0.17 -12.17 11.52
C LEU A 51 0.38 -11.42 10.20
N LEU A 52 0.40 -10.09 10.28
CA LEU A 52 0.62 -9.20 9.13
C LEU A 52 2.00 -8.55 9.23
N PRO A 53 2.56 -8.00 8.13
CA PRO A 53 3.90 -7.40 8.12
C PRO A 53 4.19 -6.40 9.24
N ASN A 54 3.22 -5.59 9.65
CA ASN A 54 3.34 -4.64 10.77
C ASN A 54 3.54 -5.33 12.13
N GLY A 55 2.80 -6.41 12.40
CA GLY A 55 2.98 -7.20 13.63
C GLY A 55 4.28 -8.01 13.58
N LEU A 56 4.56 -8.68 12.45
CA LEU A 56 5.78 -9.46 12.25
C LEU A 56 7.04 -8.61 12.41
N ARG A 57 7.04 -7.37 11.93
CA ARG A 57 8.16 -6.43 12.12
C ARG A 57 8.49 -6.25 13.61
N ILE A 58 7.48 -6.05 14.45
CA ILE A 58 7.66 -5.87 15.90
C ILE A 58 8.14 -7.18 16.54
N LEU A 59 7.54 -8.31 16.16
CA LEU A 59 7.93 -9.64 16.64
C LEU A 59 9.38 -9.97 16.28
N ASP A 60 9.87 -9.53 15.12
CA ASP A 60 11.28 -9.67 14.71
C ASP A 60 12.22 -8.87 15.63
N GLN A 61 11.85 -7.62 15.98
CA GLN A 61 12.66 -6.79 16.89
C GLN A 61 12.80 -7.39 18.30
N ILE A 62 11.79 -8.13 18.77
CA ILE A 62 11.83 -8.80 20.08
C ILE A 62 12.36 -10.24 20.02
N GLY A 63 12.67 -10.76 18.82
CA GLY A 63 13.28 -12.08 18.62
C GLY A 63 12.28 -13.25 18.49
N CYS A 64 11.00 -12.96 18.25
CA CYS A 64 9.95 -13.96 18.09
C CYS A 64 9.74 -14.40 16.63
N PHE A 65 10.30 -13.71 15.64
CA PHE A 65 10.04 -14.00 14.23
C PHE A 65 10.52 -15.39 13.79
N GLU A 66 11.77 -15.77 14.07
CA GLU A 66 12.30 -17.07 13.63
C GLU A 66 11.56 -18.27 14.26
N PRO A 67 11.26 -18.27 15.59
CA PRO A 67 10.41 -19.31 16.17
C PRO A 67 9.04 -19.41 15.51
N ILE A 68 8.40 -18.27 15.20
CA ILE A 68 7.11 -18.23 14.52
C ILE A 68 7.23 -18.79 13.09
N LEU A 69 8.29 -18.42 12.38
CA LEU A 69 8.56 -18.90 11.04
C LEU A 69 8.79 -20.42 11.03
N ALA A 70 9.49 -20.96 12.03
CA ALA A 70 9.74 -22.40 12.16
C ALA A 70 8.45 -23.21 12.43
N MET A 71 7.43 -22.58 13.04
CA MET A 71 6.12 -23.21 13.26
C MET A 71 5.22 -23.18 12.02
N ARG A 72 5.62 -22.52 10.92
CA ARG A 72 4.80 -22.46 9.72
C ARG A 72 4.65 -23.86 9.11
N GLN A 73 3.41 -24.25 8.80
CA GLN A 73 3.18 -25.30 7.81
C GLN A 73 3.31 -24.69 6.41
N GLU A 74 3.50 -25.54 5.38
CA GLU A 74 3.62 -25.08 3.99
C GLU A 74 2.55 -24.03 3.68
N SER A 75 3.00 -22.91 3.12
CA SER A 75 2.15 -21.76 2.87
C SER A 75 1.04 -22.16 1.91
N LEU A 76 -0.22 -21.93 2.29
CA LEU A 76 -1.26 -21.72 1.29
C LEU A 76 -0.87 -20.45 0.52
N LEU A 77 -0.08 -20.62 -0.54
CA LEU A 77 0.32 -19.57 -1.49
C LEU A 77 -0.92 -18.92 -2.13
N TYR A 78 -2.01 -19.69 -2.19
CA TYR A 78 -3.27 -19.26 -2.76
C TYR A 78 -4.33 -19.10 -1.70
N ALA A 79 -4.68 -17.85 -1.61
CA ALA A 79 -5.98 -17.39 -1.30
C ALA A 79 -7.03 -18.02 -2.37
N ASN A 80 -8.34 -18.38 -2.10
CA ASN A 80 -9.53 -18.55 -3.08
C ASN A 80 -10.91 -17.75 -2.95
N LEU A 81 -11.23 -16.74 -3.80
CA LEU A 81 -12.37 -15.78 -3.72
C LEU A 81 -13.60 -16.38 -4.42
N ARG A 82 -14.75 -16.39 -3.73
CA ARG A 82 -15.92 -17.21 -4.13
C ARG A 82 -17.23 -16.49 -3.83
N ASP A 83 -18.29 -16.85 -4.54
CA ASP A 83 -19.65 -16.46 -4.15
C ASP A 83 -20.34 -17.56 -3.33
N THR A 84 -21.52 -17.28 -2.77
CA THR A 84 -22.28 -18.21 -1.91
C THR A 84 -22.71 -19.51 -2.59
N SER A 85 -22.63 -19.58 -3.92
CA SER A 85 -22.89 -20.83 -4.66
C SER A 85 -21.66 -21.75 -4.72
N GLY A 86 -20.54 -21.35 -4.13
CA GLY A 86 -19.25 -22.05 -4.20
C GLY A 86 -18.43 -21.67 -5.44
N LYS A 87 -19.05 -21.06 -6.47
CA LYS A 87 -18.41 -20.78 -7.76
C LYS A 87 -17.15 -19.92 -7.60
N LYS A 88 -16.02 -20.47 -8.07
CA LYS A 88 -14.71 -19.80 -8.07
C LYS A 88 -14.77 -18.50 -8.87
N ARG A 89 -14.39 -17.38 -8.21
CA ARG A 89 -14.23 -16.06 -8.84
C ARG A 89 -12.76 -15.68 -9.00
N ARG A 90 -11.88 -16.08 -8.07
CA ARG A 90 -10.41 -15.88 -8.08
C ARG A 90 -9.73 -16.51 -6.85
N ASP A 91 -8.55 -16.03 -6.47
CA ASP A 91 -7.69 -16.58 -5.43
C ASP A 91 -7.65 -15.72 -4.06
N GLN A 92 -8.67 -15.75 -3.13
CA GLN A 92 -8.71 -15.66 -1.58
C GLN A 92 -9.88 -16.33 -0.77
N SER A 93 -9.67 -17.34 0.14
CA SER A 93 -10.64 -18.33 0.76
C SER A 93 -11.78 -17.68 1.53
N SER A 94 -12.54 -16.89 0.81
CA SER A 94 -13.44 -15.90 1.28
C SER A 94 -14.67 -15.95 0.39
N ILE A 95 -15.78 -16.28 1.03
CA ILE A 95 -17.05 -16.51 0.35
C ILE A 95 -17.90 -15.29 0.57
N PHE A 96 -18.25 -14.65 -0.54
CA PHE A 96 -19.12 -13.50 -0.58
C PHE A 96 -20.56 -13.97 -0.65
N GLY A 97 -21.41 -13.41 0.20
CA GLY A 97 -22.81 -13.80 0.26
C GLY A 97 -23.71 -12.63 0.52
N ASP A 98 -25.02 -12.86 0.38
CA ASP A 98 -26.04 -11.85 0.64
C ASP A 98 -26.38 -11.86 2.14
N GLY A 99 -25.84 -10.89 2.89
CA GLY A 99 -25.98 -10.83 4.35
C GLY A 99 -25.09 -11.79 5.13
N GLN A 100 -24.27 -12.61 4.46
CA GLN A 100 -23.37 -13.57 5.08
C GLN A 100 -22.06 -13.70 4.32
N SER A 101 -21.00 -14.15 4.99
CA SER A 101 -19.72 -14.49 4.35
C SER A 101 -18.96 -15.52 5.18
N ALA A 102 -18.00 -16.21 4.56
CA ALA A 102 -17.14 -17.16 5.26
C ALA A 102 -15.66 -16.85 5.00
N LEU A 103 -14.82 -17.12 6.00
CA LEU A 103 -13.35 -17.09 5.90
C LEU A 103 -12.81 -18.41 6.42
N VAL A 104 -11.97 -19.08 5.63
CA VAL A 104 -11.29 -20.32 6.03
C VAL A 104 -9.78 -20.14 5.90
N LEU A 105 -9.06 -20.47 6.97
CA LEU A 105 -7.62 -20.34 7.08
C LEU A 105 -7.04 -21.69 7.51
N SER A 106 -5.96 -22.11 6.85
CA SER A 106 -5.13 -23.19 7.39
C SER A 106 -4.20 -22.62 8.45
N GLY A 107 -3.99 -23.37 9.51
CA GLY A 107 -3.02 -23.05 10.55
C GLY A 107 -2.16 -24.26 10.90
N PRO A 108 -1.17 -24.06 11.78
CA PRO A 108 -0.22 -25.09 12.15
C PRO A 108 -0.90 -26.31 12.78
N GLU A 109 -0.17 -27.43 12.81
CA GLU A 109 -0.61 -28.72 13.37
C GLU A 109 -1.87 -29.28 12.67
N ASN A 110 -1.98 -29.09 11.35
CA ASN A 110 -3.09 -29.57 10.52
C ASN A 110 -4.46 -29.05 11.01
N ARG A 111 -4.48 -27.84 11.58
CA ARG A 111 -5.71 -27.18 12.04
C ARG A 111 -6.29 -26.29 10.95
N VAL A 112 -7.61 -26.25 10.88
CA VAL A 112 -8.36 -25.32 10.04
C VAL A 112 -9.14 -24.38 10.95
N TYR A 113 -8.91 -23.08 10.77
CA TYR A 113 -9.66 -22.02 11.42
C TYR A 113 -10.71 -21.50 10.45
N TRP A 114 -11.92 -21.29 10.94
CA TRP A 114 -13.03 -20.84 10.12
C TRP A 114 -13.82 -19.76 10.85
N PHE A 115 -14.39 -18.84 10.07
CA PHE A 115 -15.28 -17.80 10.53
C PHE A 115 -16.47 -17.75 9.60
N ILE A 116 -17.68 -17.83 10.16
CA ILE A 116 -18.93 -17.58 9.45
C ILE A 116 -19.47 -16.26 9.98
N PHE A 117 -19.51 -15.25 9.13
CA PHE A 117 -20.01 -13.92 9.47
C PHE A 117 -21.42 -13.78 8.94
N VAL A 118 -22.34 -13.42 9.82
CA VAL A 118 -23.72 -13.12 9.48
C VAL A 118 -24.03 -11.71 9.95
N ARG A 119 -24.60 -10.90 9.06
CA ARG A 119 -24.99 -9.54 9.35
C ARG A 119 -26.16 -9.53 10.33
N LEU A 120 -26.05 -8.74 11.39
CA LEU A 120 -27.18 -8.47 12.28
C LEU A 120 -28.24 -7.61 11.56
N PRO A 121 -29.55 -7.82 11.84
CA PRO A 121 -30.61 -6.99 11.26
C PRO A 121 -30.45 -5.50 11.53
N GLU A 122 -29.93 -5.15 12.71
CA GLU A 122 -29.64 -3.79 13.12
C GLU A 122 -28.33 -3.71 13.90
N VAL A 123 -27.70 -2.54 13.87
CA VAL A 123 -26.48 -2.26 14.64
C VAL A 123 -26.85 -2.18 16.12
N LYS A 124 -26.13 -2.94 16.96
CA LYS A 124 -26.34 -2.97 18.41
C LYS A 124 -25.27 -2.16 19.14
N HIS A 125 -25.67 -1.50 20.23
CA HIS A 125 -24.78 -0.65 21.02
C HIS A 125 -24.89 -0.92 22.52
N GLY A 126 -23.75 -0.84 23.22
CA GLY A 126 -23.69 -0.94 24.68
C GLY A 126 -24.34 -2.23 25.20
N ARG A 127 -25.28 -2.10 26.14
CA ARG A 127 -25.95 -3.26 26.78
C ARG A 127 -26.88 -4.04 25.86
N SER A 128 -27.22 -3.51 24.67
CA SER A 128 -28.06 -4.21 23.69
C SER A 128 -27.29 -5.22 22.83
N ILE A 129 -25.96 -5.28 22.97
CA ILE A 129 -25.12 -6.26 22.27
C ILE A 129 -25.42 -7.64 22.85
N PRO A 130 -25.82 -8.62 22.01
CA PRO A 130 -26.21 -9.94 22.49
C PRO A 130 -25.03 -10.70 23.07
N LYS A 131 -25.31 -11.58 24.03
CA LYS A 131 -24.40 -12.62 24.50
C LYS A 131 -24.96 -13.94 24.04
N TYR A 132 -24.13 -14.76 23.41
CA TYR A 132 -24.53 -16.05 22.89
C TYR A 132 -24.11 -17.17 23.82
N THR A 133 -25.00 -18.14 24.00
CA THR A 133 -24.71 -19.38 24.73
C THR A 133 -24.16 -20.44 23.77
N LYS A 134 -23.87 -21.64 24.29
CA LYS A 134 -23.47 -22.78 23.45
C LYS A 134 -24.64 -23.32 22.63
N GLU A 135 -25.85 -23.23 23.17
CA GLU A 135 -27.08 -23.58 22.46
C GLU A 135 -27.30 -22.65 21.26
N ASP A 136 -27.02 -21.34 21.41
CA ASP A 136 -27.06 -20.39 20.31
C ASP A 136 -26.03 -20.71 19.21
N ASP A 137 -24.80 -21.11 19.59
CA ASP A 137 -23.75 -21.54 18.66
C ASP A 137 -24.19 -22.78 17.84
N GLU A 138 -24.83 -23.75 18.49
CA GLU A 138 -25.38 -24.93 17.82
C GLU A 138 -26.57 -24.61 16.90
N ALA A 139 -27.48 -23.73 17.35
CA ALA A 139 -28.60 -23.27 16.55
C ALA A 139 -28.12 -22.52 15.30
N PHE A 140 -27.15 -21.61 15.48
CA PHE A 140 -26.50 -20.90 14.39
C PHE A 140 -25.84 -21.86 13.39
N ALA A 141 -25.10 -22.86 13.89
CA ALA A 141 -24.45 -23.84 13.03
C ALA A 141 -25.45 -24.68 12.21
N LYS A 142 -26.62 -24.97 12.78
CA LYS A 142 -27.71 -25.65 12.07
C LYS A 142 -28.36 -24.75 11.01
N GLU A 143 -28.60 -23.48 11.32
CA GLU A 143 -29.20 -22.51 10.40
C GLU A 143 -28.32 -22.29 9.17
N TYR A 144 -27.01 -22.11 9.37
CA TYR A 144 -26.05 -21.84 8.30
C TYR A 144 -25.33 -23.10 7.78
N ALA A 145 -25.85 -24.29 8.09
CA ALA A 145 -25.23 -25.58 7.80
C ALA A 145 -24.87 -25.77 6.31
N ASP A 146 -25.70 -25.24 5.41
CA ASP A 146 -25.55 -25.40 3.96
C ASP A 146 -24.74 -24.29 3.28
N VAL A 147 -24.20 -23.33 4.05
CA VAL A 147 -23.26 -22.33 3.54
C VAL A 147 -22.01 -23.05 3.06
N TYR A 148 -21.65 -22.84 1.80
CA TYR A 148 -20.37 -23.33 1.27
C TYR A 148 -19.22 -22.64 2.00
N VAL A 149 -18.18 -23.41 2.29
CA VAL A 149 -16.90 -22.92 2.82
C VAL A 149 -15.75 -23.10 1.81
N ASN A 150 -15.96 -23.91 0.77
CA ASN A 150 -15.23 -23.94 -0.51
C ASN A 150 -16.09 -24.57 -1.64
N ASP A 151 -15.50 -25.05 -2.74
CA ASP A 151 -16.21 -25.65 -3.89
C ASP A 151 -17.01 -26.93 -3.54
N GLU A 152 -16.58 -27.66 -2.52
CA GLU A 152 -17.04 -29.03 -2.25
C GLU A 152 -17.58 -29.21 -0.83
N ILE A 153 -17.13 -28.37 0.08
CA ILE A 153 -17.31 -28.50 1.52
C ILE A 153 -18.28 -27.43 1.99
N LYS A 154 -19.27 -27.85 2.76
CA LYS A 154 -20.22 -26.97 3.45
C LYS A 154 -19.83 -26.77 4.91
N PHE A 155 -20.37 -25.73 5.52
CA PHE A 155 -20.10 -25.39 6.91
C PHE A 155 -20.39 -26.57 7.86
N ARG A 156 -21.49 -27.30 7.62
CA ARG A 156 -21.83 -28.52 8.37
C ARG A 156 -20.71 -29.56 8.39
N ASP A 157 -19.93 -29.68 7.32
CA ASP A 157 -18.92 -30.73 7.17
C ASP A 157 -17.68 -30.39 7.99
N ILE A 158 -17.29 -29.11 8.06
CA ILE A 158 -16.21 -28.65 8.95
C ILE A 158 -16.67 -28.57 10.41
N TYR A 159 -17.92 -28.18 10.66
CA TYR A 159 -18.46 -28.06 12.02
C TYR A 159 -18.57 -29.42 12.71
N LYS A 160 -18.91 -30.50 11.98
CA LYS A 160 -18.88 -31.89 12.49
C LYS A 160 -17.50 -32.33 13.00
N LYS A 161 -16.42 -31.73 12.47
CA LYS A 161 -15.02 -32.03 12.85
C LYS A 161 -14.44 -30.97 13.79
N LYS A 162 -15.27 -30.09 14.36
CA LYS A 162 -14.80 -28.99 15.22
C LYS A 162 -14.08 -29.54 16.45
N ILE A 163 -12.97 -28.90 16.81
CA ILE A 163 -12.32 -29.09 18.11
C ILE A 163 -12.96 -28.14 19.12
N ASN A 164 -13.13 -26.87 18.74
CA ASN A 164 -13.81 -25.84 19.51
C ASN A 164 -14.56 -24.88 18.58
N SER A 165 -15.65 -24.29 19.06
CA SER A 165 -16.42 -23.24 18.37
C SER A 165 -16.93 -22.22 19.40
N THR A 166 -17.00 -20.96 18.99
CA THR A 166 -17.55 -19.87 19.80
C THR A 166 -18.33 -18.92 18.90
N LEU A 167 -19.59 -18.69 19.26
CA LEU A 167 -20.40 -17.64 18.65
C LEU A 167 -20.22 -16.34 19.45
N THR A 168 -19.88 -15.26 18.76
CA THR A 168 -19.69 -13.93 19.37
C THR A 168 -20.16 -12.84 18.42
N PRO A 169 -20.74 -11.74 18.94
CA PRO A 169 -20.92 -10.54 18.13
C PRO A 169 -19.55 -10.02 17.68
N LEU A 170 -19.47 -9.56 16.42
CA LEU A 170 -18.30 -8.87 15.90
C LEU A 170 -18.33 -7.43 16.37
N HIS A 171 -17.52 -7.12 17.38
CA HIS A 171 -17.42 -5.77 17.92
C HIS A 171 -16.57 -4.89 16.98
N GLU A 172 -17.12 -3.76 16.56
CA GLU A 172 -16.40 -2.72 15.82
C GLU A 172 -16.25 -1.49 16.71
N MET A 173 -15.12 -1.37 17.41
CA MET A 173 -14.96 -0.32 18.41
C MET A 173 -13.55 0.26 18.45
N VAL A 174 -13.52 1.58 18.62
CA VAL A 174 -12.36 2.34 19.09
C VAL A 174 -12.84 3.27 20.20
N TYR A 175 -12.37 3.07 21.43
CA TYR A 175 -12.74 3.92 22.55
C TYR A 175 -12.20 5.35 22.38
N LYS A 176 -12.94 6.33 22.91
CA LYS A 176 -12.56 7.75 22.89
C LYS A 176 -11.37 8.06 23.81
N THR A 177 -11.25 7.34 24.92
CA THR A 177 -10.20 7.51 25.92
C THR A 177 -9.62 6.14 26.24
N TRP A 178 -8.30 6.00 26.17
CA TRP A 178 -7.61 4.72 26.37
C TRP A 178 -6.93 4.60 27.72
N PHE A 179 -6.93 5.66 28.52
CA PHE A 179 -6.17 5.68 29.77
C PHE A 179 -6.88 6.49 30.85
N TYR A 180 -6.56 6.15 32.09
CA TYR A 180 -7.02 6.85 33.27
C TYR A 180 -5.92 6.80 34.33
N ARG A 181 -5.43 7.97 34.75
CA ARG A 181 -4.31 8.10 35.69
C ARG A 181 -3.11 7.27 35.23
N ARG A 182 -2.76 6.21 35.97
CA ARG A 182 -1.63 5.32 35.70
C ARG A 182 -2.02 4.02 34.99
N VAL A 183 -3.22 3.94 34.42
CA VAL A 183 -3.75 2.78 33.70
C VAL A 183 -3.94 3.12 32.22
N ILE A 184 -3.47 2.25 31.32
CA ILE A 184 -3.68 2.35 29.87
C ILE A 184 -4.22 1.03 29.32
N LEU A 185 -5.14 1.14 28.36
CA LEU A 185 -5.75 0.06 27.60
C LEU A 185 -5.00 -0.10 26.27
N LEU A 186 -4.67 -1.35 25.90
CA LEU A 186 -3.91 -1.66 24.68
C LEU A 186 -4.56 -2.82 23.91
N GLY A 187 -4.55 -2.72 22.58
CA GLY A 187 -5.20 -3.72 21.73
C GLY A 187 -6.71 -3.75 21.95
N ASP A 188 -7.29 -4.93 21.91
CA ASP A 188 -8.75 -5.16 21.93
C ASP A 188 -9.52 -4.51 23.10
N SER A 189 -8.84 -4.15 24.19
CA SER A 189 -9.44 -3.37 25.29
C SER A 189 -9.66 -1.89 24.96
N ALA A 190 -9.01 -1.37 23.90
CA ALA A 190 -9.08 0.01 23.45
C ALA A 190 -9.56 0.12 21.98
N HIS A 191 -9.10 -0.78 21.12
CA HIS A 191 -9.37 -0.83 19.69
C HIS A 191 -9.14 -2.24 19.14
N LYS A 192 -9.97 -2.72 18.21
CA LYS A 192 -9.87 -4.10 17.71
C LYS A 192 -8.70 -4.34 16.76
N GLY A 193 -7.97 -5.44 16.97
CA GLY A 193 -7.02 -6.02 16.01
C GLY A 193 -5.67 -6.42 16.61
N GLY A 194 -5.30 -7.71 16.46
CA GLY A 194 -4.09 -8.28 17.05
C GLY A 194 -2.77 -7.59 16.66
N ASN A 195 -2.54 -7.33 15.37
CA ASN A 195 -1.34 -6.60 14.93
C ASN A 195 -1.34 -5.15 15.42
N GLY A 196 -2.52 -4.51 15.48
CA GLY A 196 -2.66 -3.16 16.02
C GLY A 196 -2.35 -3.07 17.52
N ALA A 197 -2.62 -4.15 18.26
CA ALA A 197 -2.26 -4.29 19.66
C ALA A 197 -0.74 -4.28 19.88
N MET A 198 0.01 -5.01 19.04
CA MET A 198 1.47 -5.01 19.07
C MET A 198 2.04 -3.61 18.79
N GLU A 199 1.48 -2.90 17.80
CA GLU A 199 1.86 -1.51 17.50
C GLU A 199 1.61 -0.57 18.70
N SER A 200 0.48 -0.73 19.39
CA SER A 200 0.18 0.05 20.60
C SER A 200 1.14 -0.26 21.76
N ALA A 201 1.55 -1.52 21.93
CA ALA A 201 2.57 -1.89 22.90
C ALA A 201 3.93 -1.26 22.55
N ALA A 202 4.33 -1.29 21.27
CA ALA A 202 5.56 -0.67 20.81
C ALA A 202 5.58 0.86 21.07
N GLU A 203 4.47 1.56 20.81
CA GLU A 203 4.37 2.99 21.11
C GLU A 203 4.45 3.30 22.61
N LEU A 204 3.84 2.46 23.46
CA LEU A 204 3.96 2.62 24.91
C LEU A 204 5.42 2.50 25.35
N ILE A 205 6.14 1.49 24.85
CA ILE A 205 7.55 1.29 25.17
C ILE A 205 8.40 2.44 24.67
N ASN A 206 8.19 2.92 23.44
CA ASN A 206 8.90 4.08 22.93
C ASN A 206 8.72 5.31 23.85
N ALA A 207 7.50 5.56 24.30
CA ALA A 207 7.19 6.69 25.17
C ALA A 207 7.76 6.50 26.59
N LEU A 208 7.71 5.29 27.15
CA LEU A 208 8.31 4.97 28.45
C LEU A 208 9.82 5.12 28.44
N ILE A 209 10.51 4.64 27.41
CA ILE A 209 11.97 4.77 27.32
C ILE A 209 12.39 6.22 27.18
N GLN A 210 11.66 7.00 26.38
CA GLN A 210 11.92 8.45 26.30
C GLN A 210 11.72 9.15 27.65
N ALA A 211 10.69 8.77 28.41
CA ALA A 211 10.45 9.31 29.74
C ALA A 211 11.55 8.89 30.72
N ARG A 212 12.01 7.63 30.68
CA ARG A 212 13.15 7.14 31.47
C ARG A 212 14.40 7.99 31.21
N ASP A 213 14.70 8.27 29.95
CA ASP A 213 15.88 9.04 29.57
C ASP A 213 15.77 10.50 30.05
N THR A 214 14.57 11.09 29.94
CA THR A 214 14.31 12.49 30.32
C THR A 214 14.32 12.70 31.84
N HIS A 215 13.79 11.75 32.60
CA HIS A 215 13.69 11.82 34.06
C HIS A 215 14.81 11.05 34.79
N HIS A 216 15.82 10.57 34.05
CA HIS A 216 16.94 9.78 34.57
C HIS A 216 16.51 8.60 35.46
N GLY A 217 15.45 7.90 35.05
CA GLY A 217 14.85 6.81 35.81
C GLY A 217 13.32 6.81 35.71
N LEU A 218 12.72 5.62 35.67
CA LEU A 218 11.26 5.46 35.64
C LEU A 218 10.63 5.67 37.02
N GLU A 219 11.40 5.46 38.09
CA GLU A 219 11.03 5.69 39.48
C GLU A 219 10.79 7.18 39.82
N ASN A 220 11.25 8.08 38.96
CA ASN A 220 11.10 9.53 39.12
C ASN A 220 9.82 10.09 38.50
N LEU A 221 9.07 9.26 37.75
CA LEU A 221 7.87 9.69 37.04
C LEU A 221 6.70 10.01 37.98
N GLN A 222 6.07 11.15 37.74
CA GLN A 222 4.86 11.59 38.41
C GLN A 222 3.62 11.24 37.60
N GLU A 223 2.43 11.41 38.19
CA GLU A 223 1.17 11.06 37.53
C GLU A 223 0.97 11.83 36.22
N GLU A 224 1.40 13.10 36.19
CA GLU A 224 1.35 13.98 35.02
C GLU A 224 2.21 13.46 33.86
N ASP A 225 3.32 12.79 34.18
CA ASP A 225 4.19 12.20 33.16
C ASP A 225 3.50 10.98 32.53
N PHE A 226 2.81 10.14 33.30
CA PHE A 226 2.00 9.03 32.76
C PHE A 226 0.87 9.53 31.88
N LEU A 227 0.16 10.58 32.29
CA LEU A 227 -0.89 11.20 31.47
C LEU A 227 -0.33 11.70 30.14
N ARG A 228 0.86 12.34 30.14
CA ARG A 228 1.54 12.77 28.91
C ARG A 228 1.97 11.60 28.02
N ILE A 229 2.55 10.55 28.62
CA ILE A 229 2.96 9.31 27.94
C ILE A 229 1.75 8.67 27.26
N PHE A 230 0.66 8.45 28.00
CA PHE A 230 -0.53 7.77 27.48
C PHE A 230 -1.29 8.62 26.45
N ALA A 231 -1.38 9.94 26.66
CA ALA A 231 -1.94 10.85 25.67
C ALA A 231 -1.20 10.79 24.33
N ARG A 232 0.15 10.66 24.38
CA ARG A 232 0.97 10.46 23.18
C ARG A 232 0.69 9.12 22.51
N VAL A 233 0.64 8.02 23.27
CA VAL A 233 0.34 6.69 22.70
C VAL A 233 -1.01 6.72 21.98
N GLN A 234 -2.03 7.29 22.62
CA GLN A 234 -3.35 7.44 22.01
C GLN A 234 -3.30 8.34 20.77
N SER A 235 -2.64 9.51 20.81
CA SER A 235 -2.65 10.45 19.67
C SER A 235 -1.98 9.87 18.41
N VAL A 236 -0.92 9.08 18.58
CA VAL A 236 -0.23 8.38 17.48
C VAL A 236 -1.09 7.26 16.91
N ARG A 237 -1.82 6.53 17.76
CA ARG A 237 -2.52 5.30 17.37
C ARG A 237 -3.98 5.51 16.97
N ASN A 238 -4.67 6.50 17.53
CA ASN A 238 -6.14 6.58 17.48
C ASN A 238 -6.70 6.74 16.05
N LYS A 239 -6.18 7.70 15.27
CA LYS A 239 -6.61 7.91 13.87
C LYS A 239 -6.39 6.65 13.01
N ARG A 240 -5.27 5.96 13.25
CA ARG A 240 -4.92 4.72 12.55
C ARG A 240 -5.84 3.56 12.97
N ALA A 241 -6.10 3.40 14.26
CA ALA A 241 -7.04 2.41 14.77
C ALA A 241 -8.44 2.62 14.19
N GLN A 242 -8.93 3.86 14.15
CA GLN A 242 -10.22 4.21 13.51
C GLN A 242 -10.22 3.84 12.03
N SER A 243 -9.18 4.23 11.29
CA SER A 243 -9.07 3.91 9.87
C SER A 243 -9.05 2.40 9.60
N LEU A 244 -8.42 1.61 10.46
CA LEU A 244 -8.36 0.15 10.34
C LEU A 244 -9.72 -0.50 10.60
N VAL A 245 -10.42 -0.07 11.66
CA VAL A 245 -11.78 -0.55 11.96
C VAL A 245 -12.74 -0.20 10.83
N GLU A 246 -12.73 1.05 10.36
CA GLU A 246 -13.55 1.51 9.24
C GLU A 246 -13.26 0.74 7.94
N SER A 247 -11.98 0.53 7.62
CA SER A 247 -11.59 -0.22 6.42
C SER A 247 -12.00 -1.70 6.51
N SER A 248 -11.96 -2.27 7.71
CA SER A 248 -12.39 -3.65 7.97
C SER A 248 -13.92 -3.77 7.85
N HIS A 249 -14.67 -2.82 8.38
CA HIS A 249 -16.12 -2.71 8.22
C HIS A 249 -16.50 -2.64 6.74
N GLN A 250 -15.91 -1.72 5.98
CA GLN A 250 -16.18 -1.56 4.55
C GLN A 250 -15.87 -2.83 3.75
N ARG A 251 -14.79 -3.53 4.11
CA ARG A 251 -14.45 -4.82 3.51
C ARG A 251 -15.48 -5.88 3.86
N GLN A 252 -15.88 -5.98 5.11
CA GLN A 252 -16.86 -6.96 5.57
C GLN A 252 -18.24 -6.71 4.94
N ALA A 253 -18.68 -5.45 4.84
CA ALA A 253 -19.91 -5.06 4.17
C ALA A 253 -19.89 -5.41 2.67
N LEU A 254 -18.73 -5.28 2.02
CA LEU A 254 -18.54 -5.72 0.64
C LEU A 254 -18.62 -7.25 0.51
N MET A 255 -18.00 -7.98 1.44
CA MET A 255 -18.01 -9.45 1.46
C MET A 255 -19.40 -10.01 1.76
N ALA A 256 -20.16 -9.36 2.63
CA ALA A 256 -21.55 -9.68 2.93
C ALA A 256 -22.55 -9.08 1.93
N SER A 257 -22.06 -8.59 0.77
CA SER A 257 -22.86 -8.05 -0.34
C SER A 257 -23.94 -7.03 0.07
N GLU A 258 -23.69 -6.24 1.11
CA GLU A 258 -24.70 -5.32 1.68
C GLU A 258 -25.28 -4.35 0.64
N ASN A 259 -24.46 -3.98 -0.34
CA ASN A 259 -24.91 -3.32 -1.54
C ASN A 259 -24.55 -4.18 -2.75
N ARG A 260 -25.56 -4.86 -3.32
CA ARG A 260 -25.37 -5.79 -4.44
C ARG A 260 -24.77 -5.14 -5.68
N LEU A 261 -25.13 -3.90 -6.00
CA LEU A 261 -24.57 -3.18 -7.15
C LEU A 261 -23.09 -2.83 -6.93
N LYS A 262 -22.74 -2.28 -5.76
CA LYS A 262 -21.36 -2.00 -5.40
C LYS A 262 -20.52 -3.27 -5.38
N THR A 263 -21.07 -4.36 -4.86
CA THR A 263 -20.39 -5.67 -4.81
C THR A 263 -20.21 -6.24 -6.21
N ALA A 264 -21.24 -6.24 -7.06
CA ALA A 264 -21.13 -6.68 -8.44
C ALA A 264 -20.09 -5.86 -9.21
N LEU A 265 -20.07 -4.54 -9.05
CA LEU A 265 -19.08 -3.67 -9.68
C LEU A 265 -17.67 -3.95 -9.14
N ALA A 266 -17.50 -4.07 -7.83
CA ALA A 266 -16.22 -4.35 -7.21
C ALA A 266 -15.67 -5.72 -7.63
N THR A 267 -16.49 -6.77 -7.56
CA THR A 267 -16.12 -8.12 -7.98
C THR A 267 -15.80 -8.16 -9.47
N THR A 268 -16.55 -7.44 -10.32
CA THR A 268 -16.24 -7.30 -11.75
C THR A 268 -14.93 -6.56 -11.99
N MET A 269 -14.64 -5.50 -11.21
CA MET A 269 -13.36 -4.81 -11.32
C MET A 269 -12.20 -5.70 -10.83
N MET A 270 -12.41 -6.46 -9.76
CA MET A 270 -11.45 -7.43 -9.25
C MET A 270 -11.18 -8.53 -10.28
N THR A 271 -12.17 -9.02 -11.04
CA THR A 271 -11.93 -10.04 -12.09
C THR A 271 -11.24 -9.48 -13.32
N LEU A 272 -11.40 -8.19 -13.62
CA LEU A 272 -10.85 -7.55 -14.82
C LEU A 272 -9.45 -6.97 -14.64
N VAL A 273 -8.96 -6.80 -13.42
CA VAL A 273 -7.64 -6.23 -13.10
C VAL A 273 -6.77 -7.33 -12.48
N PRO A 274 -5.49 -7.52 -12.86
CA PRO A 274 -4.62 -8.51 -12.21
C PRO A 274 -4.54 -8.36 -10.69
N ALA A 275 -4.55 -9.49 -9.98
CA ALA A 275 -4.59 -9.54 -8.53
C ALA A 275 -3.44 -8.74 -7.90
N ALA A 276 -2.20 -8.93 -8.36
CA ALA A 276 -1.02 -8.22 -7.86
C ALA A 276 -1.15 -6.67 -7.88
N ASN A 277 -1.85 -6.11 -8.87
CA ASN A 277 -1.98 -4.65 -9.05
C ASN A 277 -3.02 -4.01 -8.12
N LEU A 278 -4.06 -4.76 -7.73
CA LEU A 278 -5.07 -4.28 -6.78
C LEU A 278 -4.73 -4.70 -5.36
N PHE A 279 -4.29 -5.94 -5.18
CA PHE A 279 -4.13 -6.53 -3.87
C PHE A 279 -2.97 -5.91 -3.13
N LEU A 280 -1.79 -5.82 -3.75
CA LEU A 280 -0.60 -5.37 -3.04
C LEU A 280 -0.73 -3.92 -2.52
N PRO A 281 -1.12 -2.91 -3.32
CA PRO A 281 -1.27 -1.54 -2.81
C PRO A 281 -2.39 -1.39 -1.78
N ASN A 282 -3.54 -2.06 -1.97
CA ASN A 282 -4.67 -1.96 -1.05
C ASN A 282 -4.42 -2.69 0.27
N SER A 283 -3.73 -3.83 0.23
CA SER A 283 -3.37 -4.60 1.43
C SER A 283 -2.19 -3.97 2.18
N SER A 284 -1.26 -3.30 1.48
CA SER A 284 -0.10 -2.66 2.11
C SER A 284 -0.37 -1.25 2.65
N ALA A 285 -1.25 -0.47 2.00
CA ALA A 285 -1.56 0.91 2.39
C ALA A 285 -1.89 1.07 3.89
N PRO A 286 -2.71 0.19 4.51
CA PRO A 286 -2.97 0.29 5.95
C PRO A 286 -1.79 -0.15 6.81
N LEU A 287 -0.70 -0.69 6.26
CA LEU A 287 0.41 -1.29 7.02
C LEU A 287 1.69 -0.44 7.00
N VAL A 288 1.95 0.33 5.92
CA VAL A 288 3.24 1.01 5.71
C VAL A 288 3.61 2.05 6.77
N GLY A 289 2.62 2.68 7.41
CA GLY A 289 2.83 3.66 8.49
C GLY A 289 2.80 3.04 9.89
N SER A 290 3.07 1.74 10.04
CA SER A 290 3.00 1.06 11.34
C SER A 290 4.17 1.42 12.27
N SER A 291 3.87 1.41 13.57
CA SER A 291 4.85 1.62 14.63
C SER A 291 5.94 0.54 14.68
N LYS A 292 7.12 0.91 15.17
CA LYS A 292 8.24 0.02 15.51
C LYS A 292 8.78 0.35 16.90
N ILE A 293 9.65 -0.49 17.45
CA ILE A 293 10.39 -0.18 18.67
C ILE A 293 11.64 0.62 18.29
N ASN A 294 11.72 1.88 18.68
CA ASN A 294 12.74 2.82 18.18
C ASN A 294 14.17 2.48 18.62
N ARG A 295 14.32 1.87 19.79
CA ARG A 295 15.61 1.57 20.41
C ARG A 295 16.12 0.16 20.10
N LEU A 296 15.39 -0.62 19.30
CA LEU A 296 15.82 -1.94 18.84
C LEU A 296 16.11 -1.89 17.34
N PRO A 297 17.11 -2.66 16.86
CA PRO A 297 17.35 -2.78 15.43
C PRO A 297 16.12 -3.36 14.72
N VAL A 298 15.93 -3.02 13.45
CA VAL A 298 14.93 -3.66 12.58
C VAL A 298 15.69 -4.63 11.69
N PRO A 299 15.57 -5.95 11.88
CA PRO A 299 16.21 -6.91 10.99
C PRO A 299 15.73 -6.71 9.54
N PHE A 300 16.67 -6.78 8.59
CA PHE A 300 16.32 -6.69 7.18
C PHE A 300 15.54 -7.94 6.76
N ARG A 301 14.40 -7.73 6.11
CA ARG A 301 13.64 -8.79 5.44
C ARG A 301 13.25 -8.32 4.05
N PRO A 302 13.55 -9.08 2.98
CA PRO A 302 13.14 -8.72 1.62
C PRO A 302 11.64 -8.43 1.56
N ARG A 303 11.25 -7.31 0.96
CA ARG A 303 9.85 -6.89 0.86
C ARG A 303 9.63 -6.00 -0.36
N ALA A 304 8.46 -6.16 -0.98
CA ALA A 304 8.08 -5.39 -2.17
C ALA A 304 7.78 -3.91 -1.88
N ILE A 305 7.28 -3.60 -0.68
CA ILE A 305 6.88 -2.25 -0.28
C ILE A 305 7.55 -1.91 1.06
N PRO A 306 8.43 -0.90 1.12
CA PRO A 306 9.07 -0.49 2.36
C PRO A 306 8.10 0.26 3.27
N PHE A 307 8.32 0.14 4.59
CA PHE A 307 7.63 0.97 5.58
C PHE A 307 8.01 2.44 5.41
N GLU A 308 7.16 3.37 5.83
CA GLU A 308 7.37 4.81 5.63
C GLU A 308 8.66 5.32 6.28
N ASP A 309 9.07 4.74 7.40
CA ASP A 309 10.29 5.07 8.12
C ASP A 309 11.56 4.42 7.53
N GLU A 310 11.41 3.50 6.58
CA GLU A 310 12.49 2.91 5.78
C GLU A 310 12.75 3.72 4.50
N ARG A 311 11.87 4.69 4.18
CA ARG A 311 11.98 5.50 2.97
C ARG A 311 12.98 6.64 3.13
N PRO A 312 13.74 6.99 2.08
CA PRO A 312 14.69 8.12 2.11
C PRO A 312 14.09 9.48 2.49
N ALA A 313 12.78 9.67 2.28
CA ALA A 313 12.05 10.86 2.68
C ALA A 313 10.64 10.51 3.13
N VAL A 314 10.11 11.32 4.06
CA VAL A 314 8.72 11.23 4.49
C VAL A 314 7.80 11.48 3.28
N PRO A 315 6.79 10.61 3.06
CA PRO A 315 5.81 10.81 2.01
C PRO A 315 5.08 12.16 2.12
N VAL A 316 4.68 12.71 0.98
CA VAL A 316 3.91 13.96 0.94
C VAL A 316 2.48 13.69 1.43
N LYS A 317 1.93 14.64 2.19
CA LYS A 317 0.58 14.54 2.76
C LYS A 317 -0.49 14.22 1.69
N PRO A 318 -1.48 13.37 1.98
CA PRO A 318 -2.50 12.96 1.02
C PRO A 318 -3.26 14.12 0.37
N GLU A 319 -3.53 15.19 1.12
CA GLU A 319 -4.25 16.37 0.65
C GLU A 319 -3.46 17.09 -0.45
N THR A 320 -2.18 17.39 -0.18
CA THR A 320 -1.26 17.98 -1.16
C THR A 320 -1.09 17.08 -2.38
N SER A 321 -0.97 15.75 -2.16
CA SER A 321 -0.88 14.79 -3.25
C SER A 321 -2.14 14.74 -4.12
N LYS A 322 -3.33 14.87 -3.52
CA LYS A 322 -4.60 14.94 -4.27
C LYS A 322 -4.66 16.20 -5.14
N THR A 323 -4.33 17.36 -4.57
CA THR A 323 -4.34 18.63 -5.30
C THR A 323 -3.39 18.61 -6.50
N ILE A 324 -2.13 18.20 -6.31
CA ILE A 324 -1.15 18.16 -7.42
C ILE A 324 -1.57 17.16 -8.51
N ARG A 325 -2.14 16.01 -8.13
CA ARG A 325 -2.70 15.06 -9.11
C ARG A 325 -3.85 15.64 -9.92
N GLN A 326 -4.73 16.42 -9.29
CA GLN A 326 -5.83 17.08 -9.99
C GLN A 326 -5.31 18.17 -10.94
N ILE A 327 -4.31 18.96 -10.52
CA ILE A 327 -3.65 19.94 -11.38
C ILE A 327 -3.02 19.25 -12.59
N TYR A 328 -2.27 18.16 -12.36
CA TYR A 328 -1.66 17.38 -13.42
C TYR A 328 -2.68 16.78 -14.39
N ALA A 329 -3.76 16.20 -13.87
CA ALA A 329 -4.86 15.68 -14.68
C ALA A 329 -5.51 16.78 -15.53
N GLY A 330 -5.77 17.95 -14.93
CA GLY A 330 -6.33 19.11 -15.63
C GLY A 330 -5.39 19.62 -16.73
N ALA A 331 -4.09 19.68 -16.46
CA ALA A 331 -3.09 20.08 -17.44
C ALA A 331 -3.01 19.09 -18.62
N MET A 332 -2.99 17.78 -18.35
CA MET A 332 -3.05 16.75 -19.40
C MET A 332 -4.34 16.86 -20.23
N LEU A 333 -5.49 17.06 -19.60
CA LEU A 333 -6.76 17.26 -20.31
C LEU A 333 -6.72 18.51 -21.20
N ALA A 334 -6.22 19.64 -20.69
CA ALA A 334 -6.08 20.87 -21.45
C ALA A 334 -5.14 20.69 -22.66
N SER A 335 -3.99 20.03 -22.49
CA SER A 335 -3.09 19.69 -23.60
C SER A 335 -3.75 18.79 -24.63
N SER A 336 -4.59 17.84 -24.21
CA SER A 336 -5.35 16.96 -25.12
C SER A 336 -6.31 17.76 -26.00
N ILE A 337 -7.07 18.67 -25.38
CA ILE A 337 -8.06 19.51 -26.06
C ILE A 337 -7.35 20.47 -27.02
N LEU A 338 -6.28 21.11 -26.56
CA LEU A 338 -5.49 22.02 -27.40
C LEU A 338 -4.92 21.29 -28.62
N ALA A 339 -4.35 20.10 -28.44
CA ALA A 339 -3.85 19.27 -29.54
C ALA A 339 -4.96 18.86 -30.54
N ALA A 340 -6.18 18.62 -30.07
CA ALA A 340 -7.31 18.30 -30.93
C ALA A 340 -7.69 19.47 -31.84
N VAL A 341 -7.48 20.71 -31.38
CA VAL A 341 -7.87 21.95 -32.08
C VAL A 341 -6.75 22.54 -32.92
N THR A 342 -5.48 22.45 -32.48
CA THR A 342 -4.36 23.19 -33.11
C THR A 342 -3.46 22.36 -34.01
N THR A 343 -3.54 21.02 -33.98
CA THR A 343 -2.63 20.17 -34.75
C THR A 343 -3.37 19.31 -35.77
N PRO A 344 -3.07 19.42 -37.08
CA PRO A 344 -3.39 18.36 -38.03
C PRO A 344 -2.58 17.10 -37.67
N ALA A 345 -3.08 15.91 -38.05
CA ALA A 345 -2.41 14.64 -37.77
C ALA A 345 -0.94 14.71 -38.25
N CYS A 346 -0.01 14.40 -37.35
CA CYS A 346 1.44 14.54 -37.57
C CYS A 346 1.89 13.77 -38.83
N PRO A 347 2.75 14.34 -39.69
CA PRO A 347 3.38 13.61 -40.78
C PRO A 347 4.30 12.49 -40.24
N ALA A 348 4.43 11.40 -40.98
CA ALA A 348 5.23 10.23 -40.61
C ALA A 348 6.75 10.49 -40.43
N SER A 349 7.25 11.69 -40.74
CA SER A 349 8.68 12.05 -40.69
C SER A 349 9.27 12.17 -39.28
N ASP A 350 8.45 12.29 -38.23
CA ASP A 350 8.89 12.45 -36.84
C ASP A 350 8.92 11.13 -36.04
N LEU A 351 8.71 9.98 -36.70
CA LEU A 351 8.56 8.67 -36.05
C LEU A 351 9.74 8.30 -35.13
N TRP A 352 10.96 8.76 -35.45
CA TRP A 352 12.17 8.43 -34.69
C TRP A 352 12.17 9.02 -33.27
N GLN A 353 11.54 10.18 -33.05
CA GLN A 353 11.41 10.80 -31.71
C GLN A 353 10.55 9.94 -30.77
N HIS A 354 9.76 9.02 -31.33
CA HIS A 354 8.81 8.19 -30.62
C HIS A 354 9.36 6.81 -30.21
N VAL A 355 10.59 6.46 -30.63
CA VAL A 355 11.18 5.12 -30.39
C VAL A 355 11.32 4.83 -28.89
N ALA A 356 11.90 5.74 -28.11
CA ALA A 356 12.05 5.53 -26.66
C ALA A 356 10.70 5.54 -25.93
N PRO A 357 9.76 6.46 -26.20
CA PRO A 357 8.39 6.37 -25.69
C PRO A 357 7.72 5.02 -25.94
N ILE A 358 7.72 4.55 -27.19
CA ILE A 358 7.12 3.27 -27.58
C ILE A 358 7.80 2.14 -26.84
N LEU A 359 9.13 2.12 -26.81
CA LEU A 359 9.91 1.10 -26.12
C LEU A 359 9.64 1.09 -24.61
N MET A 360 9.65 2.26 -23.95
CA MET A 360 9.43 2.35 -22.50
C MET A 360 7.99 1.99 -22.13
N TYR A 361 6.99 2.47 -22.87
CA TYR A 361 5.61 2.05 -22.60
C TYR A 361 5.36 0.57 -22.93
N THR A 362 6.11 0.01 -23.89
CA THR A 362 6.11 -1.43 -24.16
C THR A 362 6.68 -2.21 -22.98
N ILE A 363 7.86 -1.82 -22.49
CA ILE A 363 8.50 -2.43 -21.31
C ILE A 363 7.58 -2.30 -20.10
N GLU A 364 7.11 -1.09 -19.80
CA GLU A 364 6.21 -0.81 -18.68
C GLU A 364 4.85 -1.51 -18.81
N GLY A 365 4.36 -1.70 -20.04
CA GLY A 365 3.12 -2.43 -20.34
C GLY A 365 3.23 -3.93 -20.14
N HIS A 366 4.42 -4.49 -20.36
CA HIS A 366 4.71 -5.92 -20.22
C HIS A 366 5.38 -6.30 -18.90
N ARG A 367 5.87 -5.33 -18.11
CA ARG A 367 6.47 -5.60 -16.80
C ARG A 367 5.41 -6.14 -15.84
N ALA A 368 5.68 -7.31 -15.25
CA ALA A 368 4.78 -7.94 -14.28
C ALA A 368 4.46 -6.93 -13.16
N GLY A 369 3.18 -6.80 -12.81
CA GLY A 369 2.73 -5.91 -11.74
C GLY A 369 2.69 -4.41 -12.08
N ASN A 370 2.87 -4.03 -13.35
CA ASN A 370 2.41 -2.73 -13.85
C ASN A 370 1.02 -2.90 -14.45
N GLY A 371 0.05 -2.16 -13.91
CA GLY A 371 -1.27 -2.06 -14.48
C GLY A 371 -1.25 -1.00 -15.57
N SER A 372 -1.13 -1.39 -16.82
CA SER A 372 -1.07 -0.43 -17.92
C SER A 372 -2.40 -0.42 -18.70
N PRO A 373 -2.91 0.74 -19.16
CA PRO A 373 -4.15 0.81 -19.94
C PRO A 373 -4.00 0.03 -21.26
N ILE A 374 -5.09 -0.31 -21.96
CA ILE A 374 -5.02 -0.93 -23.32
C ILE A 374 -4.14 -0.09 -24.25
N LEU A 375 -4.16 1.24 -24.06
CA LEU A 375 -3.34 2.19 -24.78
C LEU A 375 -1.83 2.01 -24.56
N ALA A 376 -1.41 1.30 -23.50
CA ALA A 376 -0.03 0.89 -23.23
C ALA A 376 0.43 -0.33 -24.03
N THR A 377 -0.50 -1.04 -24.67
CA THR A 377 -0.16 -2.20 -25.51
C THR A 377 0.69 -1.69 -26.67
N PRO A 378 1.86 -2.28 -26.97
CA PRO A 378 2.79 -1.75 -27.96
C PRO A 378 2.14 -1.45 -29.31
N SER A 379 1.31 -2.36 -29.80
CA SER A 379 0.59 -2.22 -31.08
C SER A 379 -0.46 -1.11 -31.04
N VAL A 380 -1.20 -0.97 -29.94
CA VAL A 380 -2.25 0.06 -29.79
C VAL A 380 -1.62 1.43 -29.58
N MET A 381 -0.54 1.51 -28.80
CA MET A 381 0.27 2.72 -28.63
C MET A 381 0.88 3.14 -29.97
N ALA A 382 1.50 2.22 -30.71
CA ALA A 382 2.11 2.50 -32.00
C ALA A 382 1.07 2.95 -33.05
N ILE A 383 -0.08 2.26 -33.14
CA ILE A 383 -1.19 2.65 -34.03
C ILE A 383 -1.74 4.01 -33.61
N GLY A 384 -1.96 4.23 -32.31
CA GLY A 384 -2.43 5.51 -31.77
C GLY A 384 -1.47 6.64 -32.10
N LEU A 385 -0.17 6.46 -31.84
CA LEU A 385 0.86 7.46 -32.14
C LEU A 385 0.94 7.76 -33.63
N HIS A 386 0.85 6.72 -34.46
CA HIS A 386 0.86 6.86 -35.92
C HIS A 386 -0.39 7.55 -36.48
N ARG A 387 -1.57 7.31 -35.91
CA ARG A 387 -2.85 7.82 -36.44
C ARG A 387 -3.31 9.15 -35.83
N LEU A 388 -3.08 9.34 -34.53
CA LEU A 388 -3.60 10.46 -33.75
C LEU A 388 -2.50 11.45 -33.36
N GLY A 389 -1.24 11.07 -33.54
CA GLY A 389 -0.10 11.86 -33.08
C GLY A 389 0.07 11.82 -31.56
N ILE A 390 1.29 12.10 -31.15
CA ILE A 390 1.71 12.01 -29.74
C ILE A 390 0.94 12.94 -28.80
N ASN A 391 0.60 14.13 -29.28
CA ASN A 391 -0.09 15.18 -28.52
C ASN A 391 -1.49 14.76 -28.06
N ARG A 392 -2.07 13.74 -28.68
CA ARG A 392 -3.39 13.20 -28.32
C ARG A 392 -3.28 11.91 -27.51
N VAL A 393 -2.28 11.09 -27.81
CA VAL A 393 -2.12 9.75 -27.21
C VAL A 393 -1.56 9.82 -25.80
N ILE A 394 -0.51 10.61 -25.55
CA ILE A 394 0.16 10.67 -24.24
C ILE A 394 -0.75 11.29 -23.16
N PRO A 395 -1.43 12.41 -23.41
CA PRO A 395 -2.39 12.94 -22.44
C PRO A 395 -3.55 11.97 -22.15
N SER A 396 -4.06 11.30 -23.18
CA SER A 396 -5.09 10.25 -23.02
C SER A 396 -4.56 9.07 -22.19
N TYR A 397 -3.30 8.66 -22.42
CA TYR A 397 -2.62 7.65 -21.62
C TYR A 397 -2.50 8.09 -20.16
N ALA A 398 -2.05 9.31 -19.90
CA ALA A 398 -1.89 9.85 -18.55
C ALA A 398 -3.24 9.90 -17.80
N LEU A 399 -4.31 10.37 -18.43
CA LEU A 399 -5.66 10.38 -17.87
C LEU A 399 -6.20 8.96 -17.60
N LEU A 400 -5.96 8.03 -18.52
CA LEU A 400 -6.33 6.63 -18.36
C LEU A 400 -5.53 5.94 -17.24
N HIS A 401 -4.25 6.29 -17.09
CA HIS A 401 -3.37 5.80 -16.03
C HIS A 401 -3.75 6.37 -14.66
N LEU A 402 -4.20 7.62 -14.60
CA LEU A 402 -4.73 8.22 -13.37
C LEU A 402 -6.10 7.65 -12.96
N SER A 403 -6.93 7.26 -13.93
CA SER A 403 -8.28 6.75 -13.72
C SER A 403 -8.37 5.22 -13.55
N ARG A 404 -7.33 4.47 -13.94
CA ARG A 404 -7.30 3.00 -13.79
C ARG A 404 -6.13 2.54 -12.92
N GLY A 405 -6.45 1.83 -11.84
CA GLY A 405 -5.57 0.77 -11.34
C GLY A 405 -5.49 -0.31 -12.42
N GLY A 406 -4.39 -0.34 -13.16
CA GLY A 406 -4.45 -0.82 -14.54
C GLY A 406 -4.63 -2.32 -14.74
N LYS A 407 -5.29 -2.64 -15.86
CA LYS A 407 -5.62 -3.98 -16.31
C LYS A 407 -4.48 -4.51 -17.19
N SER A 408 -3.58 -5.32 -16.65
CA SER A 408 -2.70 -6.14 -17.48
C SER A 408 -3.43 -7.42 -17.94
N LYS A 409 -3.16 -7.88 -19.17
CA LYS A 409 -3.56 -9.21 -19.64
C LYS A 409 -2.45 -10.20 -19.26
N ARG A 410 -2.73 -11.11 -18.33
CA ARG A 410 -1.97 -12.36 -18.19
C ARG A 410 -2.88 -13.54 -18.49
N ARG A 411 -2.33 -14.60 -19.08
CA ARG A 411 -3.07 -15.85 -19.37
C ARG A 411 -3.64 -16.43 -18.07
N PRO A 412 -4.84 -17.03 -18.08
CA PRO A 412 -5.52 -17.49 -16.87
C PRO A 412 -4.87 -18.70 -16.17
N ASP A 413 -3.82 -19.29 -16.75
CA ASP A 413 -3.42 -20.67 -16.43
C ASP A 413 -2.01 -20.78 -15.81
N ALA A 414 -1.32 -19.66 -15.55
CA ALA A 414 -0.03 -19.69 -14.87
C ALA A 414 -0.26 -19.60 -13.35
N GLU A 415 -0.05 -20.71 -12.64
CA GLU A 415 0.09 -20.75 -11.19
C GLU A 415 0.98 -19.58 -10.75
N GLU A 416 0.50 -18.74 -9.82
CA GLU A 416 1.27 -17.61 -9.29
C GLU A 416 2.34 -18.20 -8.36
N THR A 417 3.43 -18.69 -8.94
CA THR A 417 4.59 -19.21 -8.21
C THR A 417 5.33 -18.06 -7.53
N ASP A 418 6.32 -18.39 -6.70
CA ASP A 418 7.25 -17.44 -6.04
C ASP A 418 7.98 -16.50 -7.05
N GLU A 419 7.87 -16.80 -8.36
CA GLU A 419 8.29 -15.95 -9.48
C GLU A 419 7.48 -14.64 -9.61
N SER A 420 6.27 -14.55 -9.04
CA SER A 420 5.46 -13.30 -9.07
C SER A 420 6.12 -12.13 -8.32
N LEU A 421 7.04 -12.45 -7.41
CA LEU A 421 7.88 -11.49 -6.70
C LEU A 421 9.25 -11.26 -7.35
N ASP A 422 9.59 -11.96 -8.45
CA ASP A 422 10.88 -11.78 -9.15
C ASP A 422 11.06 -10.35 -9.70
N ARG A 423 9.95 -9.65 -9.97
CA ARG A 423 9.96 -8.21 -10.31
C ARG A 423 10.63 -7.32 -9.24
N TYR A 424 10.78 -7.83 -8.02
CA TYR A 424 11.42 -7.15 -6.89
C TYR A 424 12.83 -7.69 -6.59
N LYS A 425 13.27 -8.75 -7.29
CA LYS A 425 14.62 -9.33 -7.16
C LYS A 425 15.64 -8.67 -8.08
N THR A 426 15.26 -7.62 -8.82
CA THR A 426 16.13 -6.85 -9.74
C THR A 426 16.79 -7.67 -10.85
N HIS A 427 16.30 -8.89 -11.14
CA HIS A 427 16.85 -9.76 -12.19
C HIS A 427 16.73 -9.13 -13.59
N ASP A 428 15.74 -8.24 -13.79
CA ASP A 428 15.51 -7.50 -15.02
C ASP A 428 16.47 -6.30 -15.20
N MET A 429 17.13 -5.84 -14.14
CA MET A 429 17.95 -4.62 -14.17
C MET A 429 19.07 -4.64 -15.22
N PRO A 430 19.85 -5.72 -15.42
CA PRO A 430 20.87 -5.74 -16.47
C PRO A 430 20.29 -5.49 -17.87
N TYR A 431 19.14 -6.10 -18.18
CA TYR A 431 18.46 -5.94 -19.47
C TYR A 431 17.84 -4.55 -19.61
N LEU A 432 17.24 -4.02 -18.54
CA LEU A 432 16.70 -2.65 -18.51
C LEU A 432 17.80 -1.62 -18.72
N ARG A 433 18.94 -1.75 -18.03
CA ARG A 433 20.11 -0.87 -18.21
C ARG A 433 20.55 -0.83 -19.67
N ALA A 434 20.76 -2.00 -20.28
CA ALA A 434 21.17 -2.09 -21.68
C ALA A 434 20.14 -1.45 -22.63
N THR A 435 18.85 -1.71 -22.38
CA THR A 435 17.75 -1.19 -23.20
C THR A 435 17.64 0.33 -23.11
N TYR A 436 17.72 0.89 -21.90
CA TYR A 436 17.68 2.33 -21.67
C TYR A 436 18.90 3.04 -22.27
N LEU A 437 20.10 2.46 -22.13
CA LEU A 437 21.32 3.00 -22.74
C LEU A 437 21.24 3.02 -24.27
N CYS A 438 20.79 1.92 -24.88
CA CYS A 438 20.58 1.84 -26.33
C CYS A 438 19.59 2.91 -26.80
N ALA A 439 18.42 3.01 -26.15
CA ALA A 439 17.40 4.00 -26.47
C ALA A 439 17.92 5.44 -26.31
N PHE A 440 18.67 5.71 -25.24
CA PHE A 440 19.31 6.99 -25.00
C PHE A 440 20.27 7.37 -26.14
N THR A 441 21.19 6.47 -26.49
CA THR A 441 22.20 6.72 -27.52
C THR A 441 21.57 6.95 -28.89
N VAL A 442 20.64 6.10 -29.31
CA VAL A 442 19.97 6.24 -30.62
C VAL A 442 19.22 7.58 -30.70
N GLN A 443 18.48 7.93 -29.66
CA GLN A 443 17.71 9.18 -29.61
C GLN A 443 18.60 10.41 -29.56
N ALA A 444 19.69 10.38 -28.79
CA ALA A 444 20.62 11.50 -28.66
C ALA A 444 21.35 11.77 -29.98
N VAL A 445 21.80 10.71 -30.66
CA VAL A 445 22.43 10.83 -31.99
C VAL A 445 21.43 11.38 -33.00
N ALA A 446 20.20 10.90 -33.03
CA ALA A 446 19.16 11.41 -33.93
C ALA A 446 18.78 12.87 -33.64
N HIS A 447 18.75 13.28 -32.38
CA HIS A 447 18.51 14.68 -31.97
C HIS A 447 19.62 15.61 -32.45
N VAL A 448 20.88 15.20 -32.31
CA VAL A 448 22.03 15.98 -32.80
C VAL A 448 22.06 16.00 -34.33
N ALA A 449 21.87 14.85 -34.98
CA ALA A 449 21.97 14.72 -36.44
C ALA A 449 20.83 15.42 -37.20
N SER A 450 19.66 15.57 -36.60
CA SER A 450 18.49 16.19 -37.24
C SER A 450 18.51 17.73 -37.26
N GLY A 451 19.47 18.38 -36.60
CA GLY A 451 19.51 19.86 -36.53
C GLY A 451 18.31 20.49 -35.79
N ALA A 452 17.49 19.66 -35.12
CA ALA A 452 16.40 20.06 -34.25
C ALA A 452 16.74 20.93 -33.02
N PRO A 453 18.01 21.13 -32.57
CA PRO A 453 18.30 21.98 -31.42
C PRO A 453 17.85 23.43 -31.53
N PHE A 454 17.48 23.95 -32.71
CA PHE A 454 17.34 25.40 -32.93
C PHE A 454 15.92 25.97 -32.78
N LEU A 455 14.84 25.17 -32.93
CA LEU A 455 13.44 25.67 -32.90
C LEU A 455 12.69 25.37 -31.59
N THR A 456 12.99 24.26 -30.92
CA THR A 456 12.36 23.86 -29.63
C THR A 456 13.08 24.42 -28.41
N SER A 457 14.37 24.72 -28.52
CA SER A 457 15.20 25.23 -27.41
C SER A 457 14.93 26.69 -27.08
N GLN A 458 14.70 27.57 -28.06
CA GLN A 458 14.48 29.00 -27.82
C GLN A 458 13.16 29.29 -27.11
N THR A 459 12.08 28.59 -27.47
CA THR A 459 10.75 28.76 -26.88
C THR A 459 10.66 28.18 -25.47
N LEU A 460 11.23 26.98 -25.23
CA LEU A 460 11.24 26.37 -23.91
C LEU A 460 12.19 27.08 -22.94
N LEU A 461 13.40 27.47 -23.40
CA LEU A 461 14.35 28.22 -22.57
C LEU A 461 13.81 29.62 -22.25
N GLY A 462 13.13 30.27 -23.21
CA GLY A 462 12.37 31.50 -22.99
C GLY A 462 11.30 31.32 -21.91
N ALA A 463 10.44 30.31 -22.05
CA ALA A 463 9.41 30.02 -21.05
C ALA A 463 9.97 29.68 -19.66
N LEU A 464 11.07 28.94 -19.56
CA LEU A 464 11.73 28.64 -18.29
C LEU A 464 12.36 29.90 -17.66
N THR A 465 12.92 30.78 -18.48
CA THR A 465 13.46 32.07 -18.03
C THR A 465 12.33 32.96 -17.53
N ASP A 466 11.23 33.04 -18.28
CA ASP A 466 10.04 33.82 -17.93
C ASP A 466 9.35 33.30 -16.66
N ALA A 467 9.35 31.98 -16.43
CA ALA A 467 8.82 31.40 -15.19
C ALA A 467 9.54 31.91 -13.93
N VAL A 468 10.82 32.29 -14.06
CA VAL A 468 11.64 32.82 -12.97
C VAL A 468 11.52 34.34 -12.88
N THR A 469 11.33 35.04 -13.99
CA THR A 469 11.40 36.51 -14.05
C THR A 469 10.04 37.21 -14.00
N SER A 470 8.96 36.62 -14.54
CA SER A 470 7.63 37.25 -14.55
C SER A 470 6.48 36.27 -14.82
N PRO A 471 5.45 36.20 -13.94
CA PRO A 471 4.26 35.39 -14.17
C PRO A 471 3.50 35.74 -15.47
N SER A 472 3.48 37.01 -15.89
CA SER A 472 2.77 37.43 -17.10
C SER A 472 3.54 37.10 -18.38
N ALA A 473 4.88 37.20 -18.34
CA ALA A 473 5.74 36.76 -19.44
C ALA A 473 5.65 35.24 -19.61
N PHE A 474 5.60 34.50 -18.50
CA PHE A 474 5.44 33.06 -18.51
C PHE A 474 4.12 32.62 -19.16
N LEU A 475 3.02 33.31 -18.86
CA LEU A 475 1.72 33.06 -19.50
C LEU A 475 1.74 33.39 -21.00
N GLY A 476 2.45 34.44 -21.43
CA GLY A 476 2.65 34.77 -22.85
C GLY A 476 3.47 33.71 -23.60
N SER A 477 4.55 33.22 -22.98
CA SER A 477 5.38 32.13 -23.53
C SER A 477 4.65 30.78 -23.53
N LEU A 478 3.70 30.56 -22.63
CA LEU A 478 2.76 29.43 -22.67
C LEU A 478 1.79 29.49 -23.86
N ALA A 479 1.34 30.69 -24.26
CA ALA A 479 0.46 30.85 -25.40
C ALA A 479 1.18 30.62 -26.75
N SER A 480 2.48 30.91 -26.83
CA SER A 480 3.32 30.67 -28.02
C SER A 480 3.75 29.21 -28.19
N LEU A 481 3.66 28.40 -27.13
CA LEU A 481 3.82 26.92 -27.13
C LEU A 481 2.62 26.16 -27.77
N SER A 482 1.72 26.86 -28.49
CA SER A 482 0.51 26.29 -29.12
C SER A 482 0.77 25.63 -30.49
N SER A 483 1.99 25.72 -31.02
CA SER A 483 2.40 25.00 -32.24
C SER A 483 2.65 23.51 -31.96
N GLY A 484 2.40 22.63 -32.94
CA GLY A 484 2.32 21.18 -32.68
C GLY A 484 3.56 20.51 -32.08
N ALA A 485 4.76 20.95 -32.44
CA ALA A 485 6.02 20.41 -31.91
C ALA A 485 6.35 20.92 -30.49
N SER A 486 5.97 22.17 -30.18
CA SER A 486 6.23 22.79 -28.89
C SER A 486 5.27 22.28 -27.80
N LEU A 487 4.01 22.00 -28.17
CA LEU A 487 3.03 21.33 -27.32
C LEU A 487 3.48 19.90 -26.94
N ALA A 488 4.06 19.15 -27.89
CA ALA A 488 4.59 17.79 -27.64
C ALA A 488 5.71 17.79 -26.60
N CYS A 489 6.65 18.72 -26.74
CA CYS A 489 7.76 18.89 -25.79
C CYS A 489 7.23 19.28 -24.39
N GLY A 490 6.26 20.20 -24.31
CA GLY A 490 5.63 20.59 -23.05
C GLY A 490 4.95 19.42 -22.32
N VAL A 491 4.24 18.55 -23.05
CA VAL A 491 3.63 17.33 -22.49
C VAL A 491 4.68 16.38 -21.94
N TRP A 492 5.80 16.18 -22.64
CA TRP A 492 6.91 15.33 -22.17
C TRP A 492 7.57 15.85 -20.90
N VAL A 493 7.87 17.15 -20.87
CA VAL A 493 8.45 17.79 -19.68
C VAL A 493 7.49 17.65 -18.50
N LEU A 494 6.20 17.93 -18.69
CA LEU A 494 5.20 17.83 -17.64
C LEU A 494 5.05 16.40 -17.11
N GLN A 495 5.04 15.40 -17.99
CA GLN A 495 4.99 13.98 -17.62
C GLN A 495 6.27 13.54 -16.86
N ASN A 496 7.45 13.99 -17.30
CA ASN A 496 8.73 13.73 -16.62
C ASN A 496 8.78 14.34 -15.22
N LEU A 497 8.41 15.62 -15.11
CA LEU A 497 8.36 16.33 -13.83
C LEU A 497 7.34 15.69 -12.88
N TYR A 498 6.20 15.25 -13.41
CA TYR A 498 5.22 14.50 -12.63
C TYR A 498 5.78 13.16 -12.16
N ALA A 499 6.50 12.40 -12.99
CA ALA A 499 7.12 11.14 -12.58
C ALA A 499 8.16 11.34 -11.46
N ILE A 500 8.99 12.37 -11.55
CA ILE A 500 9.95 12.76 -10.49
C ILE A 500 9.19 13.13 -9.21
N TRP A 501 8.15 13.96 -9.33
CA TRP A 501 7.31 14.33 -8.21
C TRP A 501 6.63 13.11 -7.59
N ASP A 502 6.18 12.13 -8.39
CA ASP A 502 5.57 10.88 -7.95
C ASP A 502 6.52 10.07 -7.05
N MET A 503 7.79 9.96 -7.46
CA MET A 503 8.81 9.31 -6.64
C MET A 503 9.03 10.07 -5.32
N ARG A 504 9.09 11.40 -5.37
CA ARG A 504 9.24 12.24 -4.17
C ARG A 504 8.03 12.14 -3.26
N ARG A 505 6.81 12.17 -3.80
CA ARG A 505 5.56 12.09 -3.03
C ARG A 505 5.46 10.78 -2.28
N ALA A 506 5.94 9.69 -2.90
CA ALA A 506 5.96 8.37 -2.30
C ALA A 506 7.13 8.18 -1.33
N GLY A 507 8.13 9.06 -1.32
CA GLY A 507 9.27 9.03 -0.38
C GLY A 507 10.51 8.29 -0.88
N TYR A 508 10.52 7.81 -2.12
CA TYR A 508 11.67 7.08 -2.70
C TYR A 508 12.90 7.96 -2.93
N ILE A 509 12.71 9.27 -3.06
CA ILE A 509 13.80 10.24 -3.24
C ILE A 509 13.63 11.43 -2.31
N LYS A 510 14.75 12.07 -1.94
CA LYS A 510 14.76 13.34 -1.23
C LYS A 510 14.38 14.51 -2.14
N THR A 511 13.89 15.61 -1.57
CA THR A 511 13.49 16.81 -2.33
C THR A 511 14.65 17.34 -3.20
N PHE A 512 15.87 17.35 -2.67
CA PHE A 512 17.04 17.80 -3.43
C PHE A 512 17.36 16.89 -4.63
N SER A 513 17.20 15.57 -4.50
CA SER A 513 17.35 14.63 -5.62
C SER A 513 16.28 14.86 -6.68
N ALA A 514 15.04 15.15 -6.26
CA ALA A 514 13.95 15.50 -7.18
C ALA A 514 14.26 16.79 -7.95
N LEU A 515 14.78 17.82 -7.28
CA LEU A 515 15.19 19.07 -7.94
C LEU A 515 16.31 18.84 -8.96
N LYS A 516 17.34 18.06 -8.60
CA LYS A 516 18.41 17.69 -9.53
C LYS A 516 17.90 16.94 -10.75
N ALA A 517 16.98 15.98 -10.57
CA ALA A 517 16.36 15.27 -11.67
C ALA A 517 15.52 16.19 -12.56
N ALA A 518 14.78 17.15 -11.97
CA ALA A 518 14.00 18.13 -12.72
C ALA A 518 14.88 19.06 -13.57
N VAL A 519 16.00 19.53 -13.02
CA VAL A 519 17.01 20.30 -13.76
C VAL A 519 17.61 19.44 -14.87
N GLY A 520 17.93 18.18 -14.59
CA GLY A 520 18.41 17.22 -15.60
C GLY A 520 17.42 17.01 -16.74
N VAL A 521 16.11 16.94 -16.45
CA VAL A 521 15.06 16.87 -17.47
C VAL A 521 15.03 18.12 -18.33
N ALA A 522 15.09 19.31 -17.73
CA ALA A 522 15.07 20.58 -18.45
C ALA A 522 16.29 20.74 -19.37
N LEU A 523 17.50 20.50 -18.84
CA LEU A 523 18.74 20.55 -19.62
C LEU A 523 18.77 19.47 -20.71
N GLY A 524 18.27 18.27 -20.39
CA GLY A 524 18.23 17.15 -21.31
C GLY A 524 17.41 17.45 -22.57
N GLN A 525 16.28 18.16 -22.44
CA GLN A 525 15.46 18.54 -23.61
C GLN A 525 16.29 19.27 -24.67
N VAL A 526 17.23 20.12 -24.23
CA VAL A 526 18.08 20.92 -25.11
C VAL A 526 19.29 20.11 -25.58
N LEU A 527 20.00 19.48 -24.65
CA LEU A 527 21.31 18.88 -24.91
C LEU A 527 21.24 17.57 -25.68
N VAL A 528 20.29 16.70 -25.33
CA VAL A 528 20.20 15.33 -25.87
C VAL A 528 18.85 15.01 -26.49
N GLY A 529 17.90 15.94 -26.37
CA GLY A 529 16.56 15.81 -26.92
C GLY A 529 15.57 15.09 -26.00
N PRO A 530 14.27 15.19 -26.30
CA PRO A 530 13.19 14.71 -25.44
C PRO A 530 13.22 13.20 -25.19
N GLY A 531 13.44 12.40 -26.23
CA GLY A 531 13.39 10.94 -26.10
C GLY A 531 14.62 10.34 -25.42
N ALA A 532 15.80 10.93 -25.61
CA ALA A 532 16.99 10.55 -24.83
C ALA A 532 16.83 10.94 -23.36
N THR A 533 16.31 12.14 -23.10
CA THR A 533 16.01 12.59 -21.73
C THR A 533 15.05 11.66 -21.00
N TRP A 534 13.99 11.21 -21.70
CA TRP A 534 13.06 10.23 -21.17
C TRP A 534 13.77 8.91 -20.84
N ALA A 535 14.56 8.35 -21.76
CA ALA A 535 15.30 7.12 -21.51
C ALA A 535 16.25 7.24 -20.30
N GLY A 536 16.96 8.37 -20.18
CA GLY A 536 17.83 8.66 -19.05
C GLY A 536 17.06 8.79 -17.73
N LEU A 537 15.88 9.40 -17.74
CA LEU A 537 15.03 9.50 -16.55
C LEU A 537 14.52 8.12 -16.10
N TRP A 538 14.09 7.27 -17.03
CA TRP A 538 13.63 5.90 -16.75
C TRP A 538 14.76 5.04 -16.18
N TYR A 539 15.97 5.16 -16.73
CA TYR A 539 17.17 4.54 -16.19
C TYR A 539 17.39 4.96 -14.72
N TRP A 540 17.45 6.25 -14.47
CA TRP A 540 17.66 6.77 -13.11
C TRP A 540 16.55 6.34 -12.14
N ARG A 541 15.30 6.38 -12.58
CA ARG A 541 14.14 5.96 -11.79
C ARG A 541 14.27 4.51 -11.34
N ASP A 542 14.62 3.60 -12.26
CA ASP A 542 14.69 2.17 -11.96
C ASP A 542 15.92 1.84 -11.09
N GLU A 543 17.03 2.57 -11.24
CA GLU A 543 18.16 2.48 -10.30
C GLU A 543 17.76 2.88 -8.88
N VAL A 544 16.96 3.93 -8.72
CA VAL A 544 16.44 4.34 -7.41
C VAL A 544 15.58 3.23 -6.81
N PHE A 545 14.68 2.62 -7.60
CA PHE A 545 13.85 1.53 -7.11
C PHE A 545 14.67 0.29 -6.75
N ALA A 546 15.60 -0.13 -7.62
CA ALA A 546 16.50 -1.26 -7.35
C ALA A 546 17.32 -1.03 -6.07
N GLY A 547 17.89 0.16 -5.90
CA GLY A 547 18.65 0.52 -4.69
C GLY A 547 17.82 0.62 -3.42
N SER A 548 16.49 0.76 -3.52
CA SER A 548 15.57 0.75 -2.38
C SER A 548 15.16 -0.66 -1.92
N MET A 549 15.38 -1.69 -2.75
CA MET A 549 15.01 -3.08 -2.44
C MET A 549 16.16 -3.90 -1.82
N ILE A 550 17.40 -3.40 -1.87
CA ILE A 550 18.63 -4.16 -1.54
C ILE A 550 19.20 -3.78 -0.14
N LYS A 551 18.46 -3.08 0.73
CA LYS A 551 19.02 -2.52 1.98
C LYS A 551 18.47 -3.08 3.27
#